data_AF-A0A379SVD1-F1
#
_entry.id   AF-A0A379SVD1-F1
#
_cell.length_a   1.000
_cell.length_b   1.000
_cell.length_c   1.000
_cell.angle_alpha   90.00
_cell.angle_beta   90.00
_cell.angle_gamma   90.00
#
_symmetry.space_group_name_H-M   'P 1'
#
loop_
_entity.id
_entity.type
_entity.pdbx_description
1 polymer ?
#
loop_
_entity_poly.entity_id
_entity_poly.type
_entity_poly.pdbx_seq_one_letter_code
_entity_poly.pdbx_strand_id
1 'polypeptide(L)'
;MLLAFIPGFPFIILAFFSALLALPIILIRRKKAVVSVSGAEAPEKDSMVPGACPLILRLTPTLHSADLIRDIDAMRWLVFEDTGVPLPEVNIEVLPEPTEKLTVLLYQEPVFSLSIPTQADYLLIGADASVVGESQTLPNGMGQICWLQKTWAIRRKVLGWKFLLAANVSLPY
;
A
#
# COMPACT_ATOMS: atom_id res chain seq x y z
N MET A 1 2.36 44.95 0.34
CA MET A 1 2.42 46.43 0.48
C MET A 1 1.88 47.18 -0.74
N LEU A 2 1.83 46.59 -1.95
CA LEU A 2 1.25 47.23 -3.16
C LEU A 2 -0.28 47.46 -3.12
N LEU A 3 -1.04 46.70 -2.33
CA LEU A 3 -2.51 46.78 -2.28
C LEU A 3 -3.06 48.07 -1.63
N ALA A 4 -2.25 48.76 -0.81
CA ALA A 4 -2.69 49.93 -0.04
C ALA A 4 -2.81 51.23 -0.85
N PHE A 5 -2.32 51.25 -2.09
CA PHE A 5 -2.36 52.43 -2.97
C PHE A 5 -3.56 52.43 -3.95
N ILE A 6 -4.44 51.43 -3.88
CA ILE A 6 -5.65 51.39 -4.70
C ILE A 6 -6.70 52.33 -4.08
N PRO A 7 -7.12 53.40 -4.77
CA PRO A 7 -8.17 54.28 -4.26
C PRO A 7 -9.46 53.48 -4.06
N GLY A 8 -9.99 53.50 -2.83
CA GLY A 8 -11.17 52.71 -2.44
C GLY A 8 -10.87 51.40 -1.69
N PHE A 9 -9.59 51.02 -1.52
CA PHE A 9 -9.25 49.83 -0.73
C PHE A 9 -9.45 50.09 0.78
N PRO A 10 -10.22 49.25 1.51
CA PRO A 10 -10.56 49.47 2.92
C PRO A 10 -9.41 49.05 3.86
N PHE A 11 -8.21 49.60 3.63
CA PHE A 11 -6.99 49.24 4.35
C PHE A 11 -7.15 49.41 5.86
N ILE A 12 -7.77 50.51 6.30
CA ILE A 12 -7.94 50.84 7.73
C ILE A 12 -8.78 49.77 8.44
N ILE A 13 -9.86 49.31 7.79
CA ILE A 13 -10.76 48.28 8.33
C ILE A 13 -10.01 46.95 8.46
N LEU A 14 -9.30 46.56 7.39
CA LEU A 14 -8.51 45.32 7.37
C LEU A 14 -7.36 45.35 8.39
N ALA A 15 -6.65 46.48 8.50
CA ALA A 15 -5.59 46.66 9.49
C ALA A 15 -6.13 46.54 10.91
N PHE A 16 -7.28 47.16 11.22
CA PHE A 16 -7.93 47.06 12.52
C PHE A 16 -8.32 45.62 12.87
N PHE A 17 -8.97 44.89 11.96
CA PHE A 17 -9.32 43.49 12.18
C PHE A 17 -8.08 42.59 12.32
N SER A 18 -7.02 42.85 11.55
CA SER A 18 -5.76 42.10 11.67
C SER A 18 -5.11 42.28 13.04
N ALA A 19 -5.12 43.51 13.59
CA ALA A 19 -4.60 43.81 14.92
C ALA A 19 -5.46 43.15 16.02
N LEU A 20 -6.79 43.16 15.85
CA LEU A 20 -7.73 42.53 16.77
C LEU A 20 -7.57 41.00 16.80
N LEU A 21 -7.34 40.37 15.64
CA LEU A 21 -7.04 38.94 15.53
C LEU A 21 -5.65 38.57 16.08
N ALA A 22 -4.67 39.48 16.00
CA ALA A 22 -3.31 39.23 16.51
C ALA A 22 -3.21 39.34 18.05
N LEU A 23 -4.10 40.09 18.70
CA LEU A 23 -4.13 40.33 20.15
C LEU A 23 -4.14 39.04 21.00
N PRO A 24 -5.01 38.05 20.77
CA PRO A 24 -5.01 36.79 21.55
C PRO A 24 -3.72 35.98 21.34
N ILE A 25 -3.17 35.99 20.12
CA ILE A 25 -1.93 35.27 19.78
C ILE A 25 -0.73 35.88 20.52
N ILE A 26 -0.65 37.21 20.57
CA ILE A 26 0.42 37.93 21.28
C ILE A 26 0.32 37.69 22.80
N LEU A 27 -0.90 37.70 23.37
CA LEU A 27 -1.11 37.42 24.80
C LEU A 27 -0.71 35.99 25.20
N ILE A 28 -1.01 34.99 24.35
CA ILE A 28 -0.61 33.59 24.58
C ILE A 28 0.91 33.42 24.44
N ARG A 29 1.55 34.07 23.48
CA ARG A 29 3.01 34.03 23.30
C ARG A 29 3.76 34.70 24.45
N ARG A 30 3.24 35.81 25.00
CA ARG A 30 3.83 36.46 26.19
C ARG A 30 3.74 35.59 27.44
N LYS A 31 2.70 34.76 27.59
CA LYS A 31 2.61 33.77 28.69
C LYS A 31 3.60 32.61 28.56
N LYS A 32 4.01 32.23 27.34
CA LYS A 32 4.98 31.15 27.10
C LYS A 32 6.45 31.56 27.25
N ALA A 33 6.75 32.85 27.39
CA ALA A 33 8.14 33.33 27.50
C ALA A 33 8.76 33.18 28.91
N VAL A 34 8.03 32.66 29.90
CA VAL A 34 8.52 32.47 31.29
C VAL A 34 8.69 31.00 31.70
N VAL A 35 8.41 30.03 30.82
CA VAL A 35 8.63 28.61 31.14
C VAL A 35 9.60 28.01 30.14
N SER A 36 10.88 28.08 30.52
CA SER A 36 11.93 27.22 29.99
C SER A 36 11.96 25.90 30.79
N VAL A 37 12.26 24.82 30.07
CA VAL A 37 12.58 23.46 30.54
C VAL A 37 11.40 22.59 31.00
N SER A 38 11.00 21.65 30.14
CA SER A 38 11.30 20.23 30.38
C SER A 38 10.89 19.42 29.14
N GLY A 39 11.84 18.64 28.61
CA GLY A 39 11.57 17.65 27.58
C GLY A 39 10.69 16.56 28.17
N ALA A 40 9.45 16.51 27.71
CA ALA A 40 8.64 15.32 27.73
C ALA A 40 8.44 14.96 26.26
N GLU A 41 8.91 13.78 25.87
CA GLU A 41 8.53 13.13 24.62
C GLU A 41 7.00 13.18 24.54
N ALA A 42 6.50 14.02 23.64
CA ALA A 42 5.11 14.00 23.29
C ALA A 42 4.85 12.65 22.60
N PRO A 43 3.76 11.95 22.94
CA PRO A 43 3.32 10.85 22.10
C PRO A 43 3.14 11.43 20.70
N GLU A 44 3.72 10.72 19.75
CA GLU A 44 3.67 10.99 18.32
C GLU A 44 2.28 11.54 17.98
N LYS A 45 2.24 12.81 17.55
CA LYS A 45 1.00 13.40 17.04
C LYS A 45 0.59 12.50 15.90
N ASP A 46 -0.43 11.68 16.14
CA ASP A 46 -1.20 10.96 15.15
C ASP A 46 -1.72 11.98 14.15
N SER A 47 -0.88 12.28 13.16
CA SER A 47 -1.22 13.13 12.05
C SER A 47 -2.17 12.28 11.22
N MET A 48 -3.45 12.39 11.53
CA MET A 48 -4.53 11.87 10.69
C MET A 48 -4.30 12.46 9.29
N VAL A 49 -3.70 11.67 8.39
CA VAL A 49 -3.48 12.05 6.99
C VAL A 49 -4.81 11.79 6.30
N PRO A 50 -5.58 12.84 5.94
CA PRO A 50 -6.82 12.65 5.24
C PRO A 50 -6.49 12.17 3.82
N GLY A 51 -6.90 10.94 3.49
CA GLY A 51 -6.76 10.37 2.17
C GLY A 51 -7.42 9.00 2.12
N ALA A 52 -8.17 8.71 1.06
CA ALA A 52 -8.63 7.36 0.83
C ALA A 52 -7.45 6.49 0.41
N CYS A 53 -7.26 5.35 1.06
CA CYS A 53 -6.29 4.33 0.68
C CYS A 53 -7.03 3.21 -0.05
N PRO A 54 -7.20 3.31 -1.38
CA PRO A 54 -8.16 2.49 -2.11
C PRO A 54 -7.73 1.03 -2.19
N LEU A 55 -6.44 0.73 -2.32
CA LEU A 55 -5.96 -0.63 -2.55
C LEU A 55 -4.77 -0.91 -1.64
N ILE A 56 -4.88 -1.97 -0.84
CA ILE A 56 -3.86 -2.38 0.11
C ILE A 56 -3.52 -3.84 -0.14
N LEU A 57 -2.22 -4.14 -0.24
CA LEU A 57 -1.70 -5.49 -0.23
C LEU A 57 -1.09 -5.77 1.14
N ARG A 58 -1.71 -6.66 1.89
CA ARG A 58 -1.26 -7.09 3.21
C ARG A 58 -0.55 -8.44 3.10
N LEU A 59 0.69 -8.49 3.60
CA LEU A 59 1.54 -9.67 3.49
C LEU A 59 2.50 -9.81 4.67
N THR A 60 3.15 -10.97 4.74
CA THR A 60 4.19 -11.31 5.74
C THR A 60 5.57 -10.87 5.27
N PRO A 61 6.51 -10.55 6.18
CA PRO A 61 7.86 -10.10 5.81
C PRO A 61 8.61 -11.03 4.85
N THR A 62 8.32 -12.34 4.87
CA THR A 62 8.92 -13.33 3.97
C THR A 62 8.55 -13.14 2.50
N LEU A 63 7.40 -12.50 2.24
CA LEU A 63 6.90 -12.20 0.90
C LEU A 63 7.31 -10.79 0.44
N HIS A 64 7.85 -9.97 1.34
CA HIS A 64 8.28 -8.62 1.03
C HIS A 64 9.67 -8.64 0.37
N SER A 65 9.71 -8.76 -0.96
CA SER A 65 10.94 -8.72 -1.74
C SER A 65 11.32 -7.27 -2.13
N ALA A 66 12.60 -7.03 -2.43
CA ALA A 66 13.08 -5.71 -2.86
C ALA A 66 12.48 -5.25 -4.19
N ASP A 67 12.06 -6.21 -5.02
CA ASP A 67 11.52 -5.97 -6.36
C ASP A 67 9.98 -5.89 -6.39
N LEU A 68 9.31 -6.21 -5.28
CA LEU A 68 7.86 -6.35 -5.22
C LEU A 68 7.11 -5.09 -5.70
N ILE A 69 7.58 -3.91 -5.29
CA ILE A 69 6.96 -2.63 -5.69
C ILE A 69 7.05 -2.45 -7.21
N ARG A 70 8.21 -2.75 -7.81
CA ARG A 70 8.42 -2.68 -9.26
C ARG A 70 7.50 -3.65 -10.00
N ASP A 71 7.35 -4.86 -9.48
CA ASP A 71 6.51 -5.89 -10.09
C ASP A 71 5.01 -5.54 -9.99
N ILE A 72 4.59 -4.91 -8.89
CA ILE A 72 3.24 -4.36 -8.75
C ILE A 72 2.98 -3.23 -9.75
N ASP A 73 3.91 -2.28 -9.90
CA ASP A 73 3.76 -1.19 -10.85
C ASP A 73 3.76 -1.68 -12.30
N ALA A 74 4.58 -2.69 -12.61
CA ALA A 74 4.50 -3.37 -13.89
C ALA A 74 3.11 -3.96 -14.11
N MET A 75 2.57 -4.73 -13.15
CA MET A 75 1.21 -5.28 -13.22
C MET A 75 0.14 -4.21 -13.42
N ARG A 76 0.21 -3.09 -12.69
CA ARG A 76 -0.71 -1.95 -12.83
C ARG A 76 -0.69 -1.39 -14.25
N TRP A 77 0.49 -1.29 -14.86
CA TRP A 77 0.63 -0.88 -16.24
C TRP A 77 -0.04 -1.87 -17.20
N LEU A 78 0.12 -3.18 -16.98
CA LEU A 78 -0.50 -4.20 -17.86
C LEU A 78 -2.03 -4.15 -17.77
N VAL A 79 -2.57 -3.99 -16.57
CA VAL A 79 -4.02 -3.83 -16.37
C VAL A 79 -4.52 -2.57 -17.07
N PHE A 80 -3.75 -1.48 -17.05
CA PHE A 80 -4.08 -0.27 -17.79
C PHE A 80 -4.03 -0.49 -19.31
N GLU A 81 -3.03 -1.19 -19.83
CA GLU A 81 -2.93 -1.50 -21.26
C GLU A 81 -4.10 -2.36 -21.75
N ASP A 82 -4.53 -3.34 -20.96
CA ASP A 82 -5.62 -4.25 -21.31
C ASP A 82 -7.01 -3.60 -21.16
N THR A 83 -7.24 -2.88 -20.06
CA THR A 83 -8.57 -2.37 -19.71
C THR A 83 -8.80 -0.90 -20.07
N GLY A 84 -7.73 -0.14 -20.32
CA GLY A 84 -7.76 1.32 -20.45
C GLY A 84 -8.00 2.07 -19.14
N VAL A 85 -8.11 1.38 -18.00
CA VAL A 85 -8.40 1.97 -16.69
C VAL A 85 -7.15 1.93 -15.80
N PRO A 86 -6.66 3.08 -15.31
CA PRO A 86 -5.48 3.09 -14.45
C PRO A 86 -5.83 2.56 -13.06
N LEU A 87 -5.09 1.54 -12.62
CA LEU A 87 -5.21 1.02 -11.26
C LEU A 87 -4.54 1.98 -10.25
N PRO A 88 -5.20 2.32 -9.12
CA PRO A 88 -4.60 3.17 -8.10
C PRO A 88 -3.32 2.55 -7.52
N GLU A 89 -2.57 3.37 -6.80
CA GLU A 89 -1.39 2.90 -6.08
C GLU A 89 -1.76 1.83 -5.05
N VAL A 90 -0.91 0.81 -4.93
CA VAL A 90 -1.10 -0.29 -4.00
C VAL A 90 -0.24 -0.02 -2.78
N ASN A 91 -0.87 0.21 -1.63
CA ASN A 91 -0.17 0.37 -0.37
C ASN A 91 0.23 -1.01 0.17
N ILE A 92 1.51 -1.20 0.48
CA ILE A 92 1.99 -2.47 1.02
C ILE A 92 2.00 -2.39 2.56
N GLU A 93 1.19 -3.24 3.20
CA GLU A 93 1.18 -3.41 4.65
C GLU A 93 1.89 -4.71 5.01
N VAL A 94 3.07 -4.60 5.63
CA VAL A 94 3.79 -5.76 6.16
C VAL A 94 3.34 -6.01 7.59
N LEU A 95 2.72 -7.18 7.83
CA LEU A 95 2.31 -7.57 9.17
C LEU A 95 3.53 -7.94 10.04
N PRO A 96 3.55 -7.55 11.32
CA PRO A 96 4.67 -7.88 12.21
C PRO A 96 4.70 -9.37 12.58
N GLU A 97 3.53 -10.01 12.63
CA GLU A 97 3.42 -11.43 12.92
C GLU A 97 3.43 -12.25 11.61
N PRO A 98 4.19 -13.35 11.56
CA PRO A 98 4.23 -14.19 10.38
C PRO A 98 2.88 -14.86 10.16
N THR A 99 2.21 -14.46 9.07
CA THR A 99 1.01 -15.11 8.58
C THR A 99 1.30 -15.80 7.26
N GLU A 100 0.79 -17.01 7.06
CA GLU A 100 0.87 -17.68 5.75
C GLU A 100 -0.16 -17.11 4.76
N LYS A 101 -0.65 -15.87 4.97
CA LYS A 101 -1.73 -15.28 4.20
C LYS A 101 -1.31 -13.99 3.50
N LEU A 102 -1.61 -13.93 2.22
CA LEU A 102 -1.62 -12.71 1.42
C LEU A 102 -3.06 -12.23 1.30
N THR A 103 -3.32 -10.96 1.60
CA THR A 103 -4.67 -10.39 1.58
C THR A 103 -4.69 -9.09 0.78
N VAL A 104 -5.68 -8.94 -0.08
CA VAL A 104 -5.95 -7.69 -0.81
C VAL A 104 -7.15 -7.03 -0.16
N LEU A 105 -7.02 -5.74 0.16
CA LEU A 105 -8.08 -4.92 0.72
C LEU A 105 -8.44 -3.80 -0.24
N LEU A 106 -9.74 -3.58 -0.42
CA LEU A 106 -10.30 -2.45 -1.15
C LEU A 106 -10.96 -1.51 -0.15
N TYR A 107 -10.49 -0.26 -0.06
CA TYR A 107 -10.91 0.70 0.96
C TYR A 107 -10.93 0.09 2.38
N GLN A 108 -9.86 -0.65 2.71
CA GLN A 108 -9.66 -1.35 4.00
C GLN A 108 -10.59 -2.55 4.24
N GLU A 109 -11.45 -2.92 3.29
CA GLU A 109 -12.25 -4.14 3.36
C GLU A 109 -11.52 -5.31 2.67
N PRO A 110 -11.34 -6.47 3.32
CA PRO A 110 -10.69 -7.61 2.71
C PRO A 110 -11.57 -8.21 1.60
N VAL A 111 -11.10 -8.12 0.37
CA VAL A 111 -11.82 -8.64 -0.82
C VAL A 111 -11.25 -9.96 -1.32
N PHE A 112 -10.00 -10.28 -0.97
CA PHE A 112 -9.34 -11.51 -1.36
C PHE A 112 -8.29 -11.92 -0.33
N SER A 113 -8.25 -13.21 0.00
CA SER A 113 -7.21 -13.79 0.85
C SER A 113 -6.73 -15.11 0.26
N LEU A 114 -5.42 -15.32 0.31
CA LEU A 114 -4.73 -16.49 -0.22
C LEU A 114 -3.75 -17.02 0.81
N SER A 115 -3.85 -18.30 1.15
CA SER A 115 -2.83 -18.97 1.98
C SER A 115 -1.69 -19.47 1.11
N ILE A 116 -0.45 -19.09 1.42
CA ILE A 116 0.77 -19.52 0.74
C ILE A 116 1.52 -20.52 1.63
N PRO A 117 1.63 -21.81 1.23
CA PRO A 117 2.31 -22.82 2.03
C PRO A 117 3.81 -22.49 2.19
N THR A 118 4.34 -22.61 3.41
CA THR A 118 5.74 -22.28 3.73
C THR A 118 6.77 -23.11 2.94
N GLN A 119 6.40 -24.31 2.47
CA GLN A 119 7.28 -25.19 1.69
C GLN A 119 7.12 -25.03 0.16
N ALA A 120 6.29 -24.09 -0.30
CA ALA A 120 6.06 -23.88 -1.71
C ALA A 120 7.12 -22.93 -2.31
N ASP A 121 7.80 -23.39 -3.36
CA ASP A 121 8.77 -22.59 -4.12
C ASP A 121 8.18 -22.06 -5.43
N TYR A 122 7.19 -22.77 -5.97
CA TYR A 122 6.58 -22.49 -7.26
C TYR A 122 5.06 -22.57 -7.20
N LEU A 123 4.43 -21.85 -8.12
CA LEU A 123 3.00 -21.77 -8.32
C LEU A 123 2.69 -22.15 -9.77
N LEU A 124 1.77 -23.08 -9.95
CA LEU A 124 1.20 -23.45 -11.24
C LEU A 124 -0.22 -22.89 -11.33
N ILE A 125 -0.54 -22.27 -12.46
CA ILE A 125 -1.90 -21.81 -12.77
C ILE A 125 -2.66 -22.97 -13.40
N GLY A 126 -3.82 -23.33 -12.83
CA GLY A 126 -4.62 -24.47 -13.23
C GLY A 126 -4.35 -25.74 -12.40
N ALA A 127 -5.07 -26.79 -12.72
CA ALA A 127 -4.92 -28.12 -12.13
C ALA A 127 -4.44 -29.10 -13.22
N ASP A 128 -3.34 -29.79 -12.96
CA ASP A 128 -2.86 -30.90 -13.79
C ASP A 128 -2.75 -32.14 -12.92
N ALA A 129 -3.47 -33.21 -13.30
CA ALA A 129 -3.49 -34.47 -12.56
C ALA A 129 -2.11 -35.17 -12.51
N SER A 130 -1.19 -34.76 -13.38
CA SER A 130 0.17 -35.29 -13.47
C SER A 130 1.12 -34.68 -12.42
N VAL A 131 0.66 -33.68 -11.66
CA VAL A 131 1.45 -32.91 -10.73
C VAL A 131 1.05 -33.22 -9.30
N VAL A 132 2.03 -33.61 -8.49
CA VAL A 132 1.84 -33.80 -7.05
C VAL A 132 2.22 -32.49 -6.36
N GLY A 133 1.20 -31.75 -5.93
CA GLY A 133 1.33 -30.47 -5.23
C GLY A 133 0.07 -30.14 -4.42
N GLU A 134 0.14 -29.08 -3.63
CA GLU A 134 -1.01 -28.62 -2.84
C GLU A 134 -1.89 -27.73 -3.72
N SER A 135 -3.06 -28.25 -4.13
CA SER A 135 -4.00 -27.48 -4.95
C SER A 135 -4.94 -26.65 -4.09
N GLN A 136 -5.17 -25.41 -4.50
CA GLN A 136 -6.04 -24.46 -3.84
C GLN A 136 -7.00 -23.86 -4.86
N THR A 137 -8.29 -23.89 -4.55
CA THR A 137 -9.32 -23.24 -5.36
C THR A 137 -9.39 -21.76 -5.02
N LEU A 138 -9.33 -20.91 -6.04
CA LEU A 138 -9.45 -19.46 -5.86
C LEU A 138 -10.93 -19.06 -5.73
N PRO A 139 -11.23 -18.01 -4.95
CA PRO A 139 -12.59 -17.50 -4.80
C PRO A 139 -13.17 -16.98 -6.13
N ASN A 140 -14.49 -16.77 -6.16
CA ASN A 140 -15.22 -16.11 -7.24
C ASN A 140 -15.03 -16.73 -8.64
N GLY A 141 -14.75 -18.03 -8.71
CA GLY A 141 -14.61 -18.74 -9.99
C GLY A 141 -13.31 -18.43 -10.74
N MET A 142 -12.30 -17.86 -10.08
CA MET A 142 -10.98 -17.56 -10.66
C MET A 142 -10.14 -18.80 -11.02
N GLY A 143 -10.69 -20.00 -10.85
CA GLY A 143 -10.05 -21.26 -11.16
C GLY A 143 -9.29 -21.87 -9.98
N GLN A 144 -8.28 -22.66 -10.28
CA GLN A 144 -7.45 -23.34 -9.29
C GLN A 144 -5.98 -23.02 -9.54
N ILE A 145 -5.21 -23.08 -8.47
CA ILE A 145 -3.76 -23.00 -8.50
C ILE A 145 -3.18 -24.23 -7.81
N CYS A 146 -1.92 -24.54 -8.09
CA CYS A 146 -1.20 -25.62 -7.43
C CYS A 146 0.18 -25.14 -6.96
N TRP A 147 0.45 -25.33 -5.67
CA TRP A 147 1.72 -25.02 -5.04
C TRP A 147 2.69 -26.19 -5.14
N LEU A 148 3.93 -25.89 -5.52
CA LEU A 148 4.93 -26.88 -5.88
C LEU A 148 6.26 -26.61 -5.19
N GLN A 149 6.94 -27.71 -4.86
CA GLN A 149 8.28 -27.69 -4.29
C GLN A 149 9.35 -27.61 -5.38
N LYS A 150 10.56 -27.21 -4.98
CA LYS A 150 11.73 -27.07 -5.87
C LYS A 150 12.09 -28.29 -6.71
N THR A 151 11.69 -29.48 -6.29
CA THR A 151 11.93 -30.75 -7.02
C THR A 151 11.30 -30.76 -8.41
N TRP A 152 10.20 -30.01 -8.62
CA TRP A 152 9.53 -29.91 -9.92
C TRP A 152 10.20 -28.94 -10.90
N ALA A 153 11.10 -28.07 -10.43
CA ALA A 153 11.82 -27.10 -11.29
C ALA A 153 12.65 -27.78 -12.39
N ILE A 154 13.15 -28.99 -12.14
CA ILE A 154 13.98 -29.76 -13.09
C ILE A 154 13.10 -30.33 -14.22
N ARG A 155 11.83 -30.67 -13.94
CA ARG A 155 10.87 -31.18 -14.94
C ARG A 155 10.28 -30.08 -15.84
N ARG A 156 10.53 -28.80 -15.53
CA ARG A 156 10.07 -27.62 -16.30
C ARG A 156 10.41 -27.70 -17.79
N LYS A 157 11.62 -28.14 -18.14
CA LYS A 157 12.06 -28.21 -19.55
C LYS A 157 11.33 -29.25 -20.38
N VAL A 158 10.68 -30.23 -19.74
CA VAL A 158 10.09 -31.40 -20.42
C VAL A 158 8.60 -31.20 -20.71
N LEU A 159 7.89 -30.43 -19.86
CA LEU A 159 6.42 -30.41 -19.86
C LEU A 159 5.81 -29.09 -20.37
N GLY A 160 6.61 -28.05 -20.66
CA GLY A 160 6.12 -26.81 -21.27
C GLY A 160 5.19 -25.96 -20.39
N TRP A 161 5.13 -26.22 -19.08
CA TRP A 161 4.27 -25.49 -18.16
C TRP A 161 4.82 -24.10 -17.78
N LYS A 162 3.92 -23.13 -17.59
CA LYS A 162 4.22 -21.82 -17.00
C LYS A 162 4.18 -21.93 -15.47
N PHE A 163 5.35 -21.97 -14.83
CA PHE A 163 5.49 -21.84 -13.38
C PHE A 163 5.81 -20.40 -13.00
N LEU A 164 5.20 -19.93 -11.91
CA LEU A 164 5.57 -18.71 -11.20
C LEU A 164 6.36 -19.06 -9.95
N LEU A 165 7.34 -18.23 -9.57
CA LEU A 165 8.05 -18.40 -8.30
C LEU A 165 7.11 -17.95 -7.18
N ALA A 166 6.99 -18.69 -6.08
CA ALA A 166 6.11 -18.33 -4.98
C ALA A 166 6.49 -16.97 -4.34
N ALA A 167 7.78 -16.59 -4.41
CA ALA A 167 8.29 -15.28 -3.97
C ALA A 167 8.24 -14.18 -5.05
N ASN A 168 8.05 -14.55 -6.33
CA ASN A 168 7.91 -13.64 -7.47
C ASN A 168 6.70 -14.13 -8.30
N VAL A 169 5.50 -13.98 -7.72
CA VAL A 169 4.25 -14.12 -8.47
C VAL A 169 4.09 -12.86 -9.35
N SER A 170 5.05 -12.64 -10.25
CA SER A 170 4.93 -11.69 -11.34
C SER A 170 4.22 -12.41 -12.48
N LEU A 171 3.10 -11.85 -12.93
CA LEU A 171 2.30 -12.42 -14.00
C LEU A 171 3.17 -12.64 -15.25
N PRO A 172 3.18 -13.85 -15.85
CA PRO A 172 4.04 -14.15 -16.98
C PRO A 172 3.29 -13.88 -18.29
N TYR A 173 3.76 -12.90 -19.05
CA TYR A 173 3.57 -12.87 -20.51
C TYR A 173 4.04 -14.19 -21.13
#